data_AF-A0A955IIS8-F1
#
_entry.id   AF-A0A955IIS8-F1
#
_cell.length_a   1.000
_cell.length_b   1.000
_cell.length_c   1.000
_cell.angle_alpha   90.00
_cell.angle_beta   90.00
_cell.angle_gamma   90.00
#
_symmetry.space_group_name_H-M   'P 1'
#
loop_
_entity.id
_entity.type
_entity.pdbx_description
1 polymer ?
#
loop_
_entity_poly.entity_id
_entity_poly.type
_entity_poly.pdbx_seq_one_letter_code
_entity_poly.pdbx_strand_id
1 'polypeptide(L)'
;LAFRWRDVFFPDRERIRGFFEHTRGFWPSLWAVPRTAWLVARPWAFWKRVQLHMEPRLGRAAVWVFAALLATVLFRGVLGSADLAIGAVYPAAPSVARYWTTNDLGDPGAWEWVWACPPIDARTWHWGGLRLVQWWTDGWVPIVLLATPIWACSFALLPQTRRRAKLKAAHIARAFIYSCIWLSMLLLPWIFQYLFRFVDAGLVAGQISLPEFLYVLDFDPHWIQDALPLAIAIWLWLSLWWLFAIRRGFRLQHPTAVWFALWIINGLAAMVIWVLAYLIQIRAAIA
;
A
#
# COMPACT_ATOMS: atom_id res chain seq x y z
N LEU A 1 -22.25 27.54 19.17
CA LEU A 1 -21.63 27.82 17.85
C LEU A 1 -22.12 29.21 17.44
N ALA A 2 -21.22 30.15 17.15
CA ALA A 2 -21.64 31.48 16.71
C ALA A 2 -22.11 31.39 15.26
N PHE A 3 -23.41 31.60 15.02
CA PHE A 3 -23.98 31.72 13.69
C PHE A 3 -23.28 32.88 12.95
N ARG A 4 -22.63 32.58 11.82
CA ARG A 4 -22.09 33.61 10.94
C ARG A 4 -23.04 33.76 9.77
N TRP A 5 -23.66 34.92 9.61
CA TRP A 5 -24.52 35.26 8.45
C TRP A 5 -23.92 34.87 7.10
N ARG A 6 -22.59 34.94 7.00
CA ARG A 6 -21.84 34.55 5.81
C ARG A 6 -22.00 33.05 5.43
N ASP A 7 -22.37 32.15 6.36
CA ASP A 7 -22.71 30.75 6.07
C ASP A 7 -24.01 30.61 5.27
N VAL A 8 -24.98 31.50 5.53
CA VAL A 8 -26.27 31.52 4.82
C VAL A 8 -26.08 31.92 3.36
N PHE A 9 -25.23 32.91 3.10
CA PHE A 9 -25.01 33.42 1.74
C PHE A 9 -24.10 32.53 0.89
N PHE A 10 -23.29 31.67 1.51
CA PHE A 10 -22.34 30.81 0.80
C PHE A 10 -22.31 29.39 1.37
N PRO A 11 -23.40 28.62 1.27
CA PRO A 11 -23.49 27.28 1.86
C PRO A 11 -22.46 26.29 1.27
N ASP A 12 -21.99 26.55 0.05
CA ASP A 12 -21.00 25.71 -0.62
C ASP A 12 -19.54 26.02 -0.25
N ARG A 13 -19.27 27.03 0.58
CA ARG A 13 -17.90 27.38 0.98
C ARG A 13 -17.18 26.29 1.76
N GLU A 14 -17.95 25.43 2.42
CA GLU A 14 -17.43 24.28 3.15
C GLU A 14 -17.11 23.10 2.22
N ARG A 15 -17.49 23.18 0.94
CA ARG A 15 -17.25 22.13 -0.05
C ARG A 15 -15.98 22.42 -0.83
N ILE A 16 -14.97 21.59 -0.62
CA ILE A 16 -13.79 21.58 -1.49
C ILE A 16 -14.16 20.94 -2.83
N ARG A 17 -14.15 21.73 -3.91
CA ARG A 17 -14.44 21.23 -5.27
C ARG A 17 -13.48 20.09 -5.64
N GLY A 18 -14.05 18.96 -6.07
CA GLY A 18 -13.30 17.77 -6.49
C GLY A 18 -12.84 16.87 -5.34
N PHE A 19 -13.27 17.14 -4.10
CA PHE A 19 -12.98 16.28 -2.96
C PHE A 19 -14.09 15.23 -2.77
N PHE A 20 -13.69 13.97 -2.62
CA PHE A 20 -14.61 12.83 -2.57
C PHE A 20 -15.69 12.94 -1.48
N GLU A 21 -15.37 13.53 -0.31
CA GLU A 21 -16.35 13.72 0.77
C GLU A 21 -17.57 14.58 0.35
N HIS A 22 -17.37 15.50 -0.60
CA HIS A 22 -18.36 16.51 -0.97
C HIS A 22 -19.13 16.20 -2.26
N THR A 23 -18.75 15.17 -3.02
CA THR A 23 -19.46 14.78 -4.25
C THR A 23 -20.80 14.12 -3.96
N ARG A 24 -21.79 14.26 -4.85
CA ARG A 24 -23.07 13.53 -4.75
C ARG A 24 -23.24 12.66 -5.99
N GLY A 25 -23.73 11.44 -5.82
CA GLY A 25 -23.88 10.44 -6.88
C GLY A 25 -22.65 9.55 -7.08
N PHE A 26 -22.86 8.40 -7.72
CA PHE A 26 -21.83 7.39 -7.96
C PHE A 26 -20.73 7.89 -8.91
N TRP A 27 -21.11 8.29 -10.13
CA TRP A 27 -20.14 8.74 -11.15
C TRP A 27 -19.30 9.95 -10.74
N PRO A 28 -19.88 11.04 -10.20
CA PRO A 28 -19.06 12.18 -9.75
C PRO A 28 -18.09 11.81 -8.62
N SER A 29 -18.48 10.87 -7.76
CA SER A 29 -17.61 10.39 -6.69
C SER A 29 -16.46 9.55 -7.24
N LEU A 30 -16.72 8.67 -8.20
CA LEU A 30 -15.68 7.89 -8.89
C LEU A 30 -14.64 8.81 -9.55
N TRP A 31 -15.08 9.83 -10.28
CA TRP A 31 -14.18 10.82 -10.90
C TRP A 31 -13.43 11.71 -9.90
N ALA A 32 -13.92 11.83 -8.66
CA ALA A 32 -13.24 12.56 -7.60
C ALA A 32 -12.16 11.73 -6.88
N VAL A 33 -12.16 10.40 -7.03
CA VAL A 33 -11.14 9.51 -6.45
C VAL A 33 -9.72 9.90 -6.87
N PRO A 34 -9.36 9.98 -8.17
CA PRO A 34 -7.99 10.30 -8.58
C PRO A 34 -7.57 11.71 -8.15
N ARG A 35 -8.50 12.68 -8.19
CA ARG A 35 -8.25 14.05 -7.73
C ARG A 35 -8.00 14.12 -6.22
N THR A 36 -8.78 13.36 -5.45
CA THR A 36 -8.62 13.26 -4.00
C THR A 36 -7.30 12.55 -3.65
N ALA A 37 -7.00 11.42 -4.30
CA ALA A 37 -5.74 10.71 -4.13
C ALA A 37 -4.53 11.61 -4.42
N TRP A 38 -4.56 12.35 -5.53
CA TRP A 38 -3.52 13.31 -5.88
C TRP A 38 -3.35 14.44 -4.86
N LEU A 39 -4.46 14.92 -4.29
CA LEU A 39 -4.42 15.93 -3.24
C LEU A 39 -3.81 15.35 -1.95
N VAL A 40 -4.24 14.15 -1.55
CA VAL A 40 -3.76 13.47 -0.33
C VAL A 40 -2.29 13.08 -0.45
N ALA A 41 -1.82 12.69 -1.64
CA ALA A 41 -0.41 12.45 -1.93
C ALA A 41 0.48 13.70 -1.67
N ARG A 42 -0.12 14.90 -1.58
CA ARG A 42 0.55 16.16 -1.26
C ARG A 42 0.01 16.73 0.05
N PRO A 43 0.49 16.26 1.22
CA PRO A 43 -0.09 16.64 2.50
C PRO A 43 -0.17 18.16 2.72
N TRP A 44 0.84 18.91 2.28
CA TRP A 44 0.86 20.38 2.40
C TRP A 44 -0.30 21.08 1.68
N ALA A 45 -0.73 20.54 0.53
CA ALA A 45 -1.77 21.08 -0.32
C ALA A 45 -3.15 20.67 0.20
N PHE A 46 -3.27 19.41 0.61
CA PHE A 46 -4.45 18.87 1.28
C PHE A 46 -4.81 19.70 2.53
N TRP A 47 -3.87 19.83 3.47
CA TRP A 47 -4.11 20.52 4.74
C TRP A 47 -4.20 22.05 4.60
N LYS A 48 -3.80 22.62 3.45
CA LYS A 48 -4.09 24.03 3.12
C LYS A 48 -5.57 24.24 2.78
N ARG A 49 -6.23 23.23 2.19
CA ARG A 49 -7.63 23.31 1.76
C ARG A 49 -8.60 22.83 2.84
N VAL A 50 -8.23 21.79 3.58
CA VAL A 50 -9.05 21.19 4.62
C VAL A 50 -9.00 22.02 5.90
N GLN A 51 -10.13 22.61 6.27
CA GLN A 51 -10.26 23.43 7.47
C GLN A 51 -10.92 22.65 8.62
N LEU A 52 -10.69 23.10 9.86
CA LEU A 52 -11.25 22.48 11.07
C LEU A 52 -12.76 22.67 11.21
N HIS A 53 -13.34 23.68 10.58
CA HIS A 53 -14.78 23.91 10.66
C HIS A 53 -15.58 22.98 9.73
N MET A 54 -14.93 22.41 8.71
CA MET A 54 -15.57 21.50 7.77
C MET A 54 -15.93 20.19 8.47
N GLU A 55 -17.22 19.85 8.47
CA GLU A 55 -17.72 18.61 9.05
C GLU A 55 -17.15 17.39 8.30
N PRO A 56 -16.37 16.53 8.97
CA PRO A 56 -15.81 15.34 8.35
C PRO A 56 -16.92 14.32 8.06
N ARG A 57 -17.01 13.86 6.81
CA ARG A 57 -17.96 12.82 6.40
C ARG A 57 -17.28 11.45 6.42
N LEU A 58 -17.06 10.93 7.62
CA LEU A 58 -16.25 9.73 7.86
C LEU A 58 -16.71 8.51 7.05
N GLY A 59 -18.03 8.29 6.91
CA GLY A 59 -18.55 7.17 6.13
C GLY A 59 -18.10 7.22 4.66
N ARG A 60 -18.04 8.40 4.06
CA ARG A 60 -17.56 8.55 2.67
C ARG A 60 -16.05 8.43 2.57
N ALA A 61 -15.32 9.00 3.52
CA ALA A 61 -13.88 8.82 3.58
C ALA A 61 -13.51 7.33 3.71
N ALA A 62 -14.26 6.56 4.51
CA ALA A 62 -14.09 5.12 4.66
C ALA A 62 -14.41 4.36 3.36
N VAL A 63 -15.50 4.70 2.67
CA VAL A 63 -15.84 4.13 1.35
C VAL A 63 -14.71 4.37 0.35
N TRP A 64 -14.06 5.53 0.38
CA TRP A 64 -12.93 5.82 -0.49
C TRP A 64 -11.70 4.94 -0.18
N VAL A 65 -11.36 4.74 1.10
CA VAL A 65 -10.28 3.82 1.48
C VAL A 65 -10.62 2.39 1.07
N PHE A 66 -11.86 1.96 1.31
CA PHE A 66 -12.32 0.64 0.88
C PHE A 66 -12.25 0.47 -0.64
N ALA A 67 -12.66 1.49 -1.41
CA ALA A 67 -12.56 1.46 -2.86
C ALA A 67 -11.10 1.42 -3.33
N ALA A 68 -10.19 2.15 -2.68
CA ALA A 68 -8.76 2.09 -2.98
C ALA A 68 -8.20 0.69 -2.67
N LEU A 69 -8.55 0.09 -1.54
CA LEU A 69 -8.17 -1.27 -1.18
C LEU A 69 -8.73 -2.32 -2.13
N LEU A 70 -10.01 -2.20 -2.50
CA LEU A 70 -10.64 -3.09 -3.46
C LEU A 70 -9.96 -2.97 -4.84
N ALA A 71 -9.69 -1.74 -5.30
CA ALA A 71 -8.95 -1.51 -6.53
C ALA A 71 -7.54 -2.15 -6.46
N THR A 72 -6.85 -2.04 -5.32
CA THR A 72 -5.56 -2.71 -5.09
C THR A 72 -5.67 -4.23 -5.24
N VAL A 73 -6.67 -4.84 -4.61
CA VAL A 73 -6.89 -6.30 -4.68
C VAL A 73 -7.24 -6.74 -6.10
N LEU A 74 -8.18 -6.05 -6.76
CA LEU A 74 -8.60 -6.36 -8.13
C LEU A 74 -7.44 -6.20 -9.11
N PHE A 75 -6.70 -5.09 -9.02
CA PHE A 75 -5.56 -4.83 -9.90
C PHE A 75 -4.46 -5.90 -9.74
N ARG A 76 -4.18 -6.33 -8.50
CA ARG A 76 -3.27 -7.45 -8.24
C ARG A 76 -3.80 -8.75 -8.84
N GLY A 77 -5.10 -9.02 -8.74
CA GLY A 77 -5.72 -10.18 -9.37
C GLY A 77 -5.56 -10.20 -10.89
N VAL A 78 -5.74 -9.04 -11.53
CA VAL A 78 -5.51 -8.88 -12.98
C VAL A 78 -4.04 -9.14 -13.34
N LEU A 79 -3.11 -8.52 -12.61
CA LEU A 79 -1.69 -8.70 -12.84
C LEU A 79 -1.24 -10.16 -12.63
N GLY A 80 -1.70 -10.81 -11.57
CA GLY A 80 -1.43 -12.22 -11.32
C GLY A 80 -2.02 -13.13 -12.39
N SER A 81 -3.22 -12.80 -12.90
CA SER A 81 -3.82 -13.54 -14.02
C SER A 81 -3.04 -13.37 -15.31
N ALA A 82 -2.46 -12.19 -15.56
CA ALA A 82 -1.58 -11.94 -16.69
C ALA A 82 -0.28 -12.73 -16.59
N ASP A 83 0.33 -12.80 -15.39
CA ASP A 83 1.53 -13.62 -15.11
C ASP A 83 1.25 -15.10 -15.43
N LEU A 84 0.10 -15.62 -14.97
CA LEU A 84 -0.35 -16.99 -15.25
C LEU A 84 -0.59 -17.22 -16.76
N ALA A 85 -1.21 -16.27 -17.46
CA ALA A 85 -1.45 -16.40 -18.89
C ALA A 85 -0.14 -16.43 -19.70
N ILE A 86 0.82 -15.55 -19.36
CA ILE A 86 2.15 -15.55 -19.96
C ILE A 86 2.85 -16.89 -19.69
N GLY A 87 2.81 -17.36 -18.44
CA GLY A 87 3.39 -18.64 -18.03
C GLY A 87 2.73 -19.86 -18.69
N ALA A 88 1.45 -19.80 -19.06
CA ALA A 88 0.75 -20.89 -19.74
C ALA A 88 1.01 -20.92 -21.26
N VAL A 89 1.19 -19.74 -21.88
CA VAL A 89 1.47 -19.64 -23.33
C VAL A 89 2.94 -19.97 -23.63
N TYR A 90 3.86 -19.64 -22.73
CA TYR A 90 5.29 -19.86 -22.92
C TYR A 90 5.71 -21.32 -23.19
N PRO A 91 5.31 -22.33 -22.37
CA PRO A 91 5.68 -23.73 -22.60
C PRO A 91 5.02 -24.34 -23.85
N ALA A 92 3.96 -23.72 -24.38
CA ALA A 92 3.37 -24.09 -25.66
C ALA A 92 4.15 -23.56 -26.88
N ALA A 93 5.17 -22.71 -26.68
CA ALA A 93 6.02 -22.23 -27.75
C ALA A 93 6.96 -23.37 -28.24
N PRO A 94 6.97 -23.71 -29.54
CA PRO A 94 7.77 -24.82 -30.06
C PRO A 94 9.28 -24.68 -29.84
N SER A 95 9.78 -23.46 -29.72
CA SER A 95 11.18 -23.15 -29.42
C SER A 95 11.57 -23.51 -27.97
N VAL A 96 10.63 -23.36 -27.03
CA VAL A 96 10.76 -23.77 -25.63
C VAL A 96 10.78 -25.29 -25.55
N ALA A 97 9.77 -25.96 -26.10
CA ALA A 97 9.71 -27.42 -26.10
C ALA A 97 10.96 -28.07 -26.73
N ARG A 98 11.50 -27.50 -27.83
CA ARG A 98 12.75 -27.97 -28.43
C ARG A 98 13.95 -27.85 -27.49
N TYR A 99 14.13 -26.71 -26.83
CA TYR A 99 15.28 -26.47 -25.96
C TYR A 99 15.36 -27.48 -24.80
N TRP A 100 14.20 -27.81 -24.21
CA TRP A 100 14.06 -28.80 -23.14
C TRP A 100 14.33 -30.23 -23.63
N THR A 101 13.99 -30.54 -24.88
CA THR A 101 14.29 -31.86 -25.46
C THR A 101 15.73 -32.03 -25.96
N THR A 102 16.45 -30.95 -26.29
CA THR A 102 17.77 -31.04 -26.93
C THR A 102 18.96 -30.81 -26.00
N ASN A 103 18.82 -30.03 -24.93
CA ASN A 103 19.95 -29.71 -24.04
C ASN A 103 20.04 -30.58 -22.77
N ASP A 104 18.96 -31.28 -22.38
CA ASP A 104 18.88 -32.00 -21.10
C ASP A 104 18.92 -33.53 -21.21
N LEU A 105 19.28 -34.09 -22.38
CA LEU A 105 19.44 -35.55 -22.49
C LEU A 105 20.77 -36.07 -21.87
N GLY A 106 21.62 -35.18 -21.34
CA GLY A 106 22.96 -35.53 -20.88
C GLY A 106 23.31 -35.24 -19.41
N ASP A 107 22.58 -34.39 -18.68
CA ASP A 107 23.01 -33.92 -17.34
C ASP A 107 22.04 -34.29 -16.20
N PRO A 108 22.24 -35.43 -15.47
CA PRO A 108 21.45 -36.09 -14.37
C PRO A 108 20.67 -35.22 -13.36
N GLY A 109 21.00 -33.93 -13.22
CA GLY A 109 20.23 -32.98 -12.39
C GLY A 109 19.09 -32.22 -13.10
N ALA A 110 19.05 -32.18 -14.43
CA ALA A 110 18.08 -31.34 -15.15
C ALA A 110 16.62 -31.86 -15.07
N TRP A 111 16.40 -33.19 -15.12
CA TRP A 111 15.03 -33.74 -14.95
C TRP A 111 14.46 -33.45 -13.55
N GLU A 112 15.28 -33.26 -12.50
CA GLU A 112 14.74 -32.91 -11.17
C GLU A 112 14.06 -31.53 -11.16
N TRP A 113 14.58 -30.58 -11.94
CA TRP A 113 13.96 -29.26 -12.11
C TRP A 113 12.71 -29.31 -13.00
N VAL A 114 12.71 -30.18 -14.02
CA VAL A 114 11.55 -30.38 -14.92
C VAL A 114 10.36 -30.97 -14.18
N TRP A 115 10.59 -31.88 -13.23
CA TRP A 115 9.53 -32.43 -12.38
C TRP A 115 9.23 -31.58 -11.13
N ALA A 116 10.08 -30.61 -10.79
CA ALA A 116 9.84 -29.63 -9.73
C ALA A 116 8.97 -28.45 -10.16
N CYS A 117 8.75 -28.25 -11.48
CA CYS A 117 7.56 -27.54 -11.94
C CYS A 117 6.39 -28.52 -11.80
N PRO A 118 5.56 -28.42 -10.74
CA PRO A 118 4.38 -29.26 -10.67
C PRO A 118 3.58 -29.07 -11.96
N PRO A 119 3.00 -30.13 -12.54
CA PRO A 119 2.05 -29.97 -13.63
C PRO A 119 1.06 -28.86 -13.25
N ILE A 120 0.51 -28.14 -14.23
CA ILE A 120 -0.58 -27.18 -13.99
C ILE A 120 -1.83 -27.98 -13.60
N ASP A 121 -1.76 -28.62 -12.45
CA ASP A 121 -2.82 -29.25 -11.70
C ASP A 121 -3.30 -28.23 -10.66
N ALA A 122 -4.38 -28.56 -9.96
CA ALA A 122 -4.99 -27.69 -8.96
C ALA A 122 -4.02 -27.22 -7.84
N ARG A 123 -2.79 -27.76 -7.76
CA ARG A 123 -1.76 -27.34 -6.78
C ARG A 123 -0.99 -26.09 -7.21
N THR A 124 -0.89 -25.78 -8.50
CA THR A 124 -0.32 -24.48 -8.95
C THR A 124 -1.15 -23.27 -8.51
N TRP A 125 -2.47 -23.45 -8.41
CA TRP A 125 -3.38 -22.45 -7.82
C TRP A 125 -3.11 -22.23 -6.32
N HIS A 126 -2.65 -23.26 -5.61
CA HIS A 126 -2.24 -23.12 -4.21
C HIS A 126 -1.00 -22.25 -4.05
N TRP A 127 -0.05 -22.25 -5.00
CA TRP A 127 1.17 -21.44 -4.90
C TRP A 127 0.92 -19.92 -5.01
N GLY A 128 0.01 -19.49 -5.90
CA GLY A 128 -0.40 -18.08 -6.00
C GLY A 128 -1.15 -17.59 -4.76
N GLY A 129 -1.99 -18.45 -4.17
CA GLY A 129 -2.72 -18.17 -2.93
C GLY A 129 -1.83 -18.19 -1.67
N LEU A 130 -0.91 -19.16 -1.57
CA LEU A 130 0.05 -19.32 -0.46
C LEU A 130 1.03 -18.14 -0.40
N ARG A 131 1.52 -17.64 -1.54
CA ARG A 131 2.35 -16.42 -1.57
C ARG A 131 1.59 -15.17 -1.10
N LEU A 132 0.28 -15.13 -1.29
CA LEU A 132 -0.56 -14.04 -0.81
C LEU A 132 -0.68 -14.10 0.71
N VAL A 133 -0.93 -15.27 1.27
CA VAL A 133 -0.96 -15.50 2.72
C VAL A 133 0.41 -15.25 3.35
N GLN A 134 1.50 -15.75 2.76
CA GLN A 134 2.87 -15.51 3.24
C GLN A 134 3.25 -14.02 3.27
N TRP A 135 2.81 -13.20 2.32
CA TRP A 135 3.05 -11.75 2.39
C TRP A 135 2.33 -11.07 3.56
N TRP A 136 1.15 -11.58 3.91
CA TRP A 136 0.38 -11.11 5.06
C TRP A 136 0.90 -11.66 6.38
N THR A 137 1.55 -12.83 6.40
CA THR A 137 2.04 -13.47 7.63
C THR A 137 3.52 -13.22 7.91
N ASP A 138 4.36 -13.13 6.87
CA ASP A 138 5.82 -13.18 6.98
C ASP A 138 6.49 -11.84 6.63
N GLY A 139 5.72 -10.87 6.12
CA GLY A 139 6.21 -9.56 5.65
C GLY A 139 6.08 -8.41 6.65
N TRP A 140 6.61 -7.24 6.27
CA TRP A 140 6.49 -5.98 7.03
C TRP A 140 5.08 -5.35 6.98
N VAL A 141 4.21 -5.86 6.10
CA VAL A 141 2.87 -5.29 5.85
C VAL A 141 2.02 -5.21 7.13
N PRO A 142 1.92 -6.24 7.99
CA PRO A 142 1.23 -6.14 9.27
C PRO A 142 1.83 -5.07 10.18
N ILE A 143 3.16 -4.93 10.23
CA ILE A 143 3.83 -3.92 11.06
C ILE A 143 3.44 -2.52 10.61
N VAL A 144 3.44 -2.26 9.30
CA VAL A 144 3.06 -0.95 8.75
C VAL A 144 1.55 -0.69 8.89
N LEU A 145 0.73 -1.72 8.70
CA LEU A 145 -0.72 -1.66 8.93
C LEU A 145 -1.05 -1.34 10.38
N LEU A 146 -0.34 -1.94 11.33
CA LEU A 146 -0.48 -1.69 12.76
C LEU A 146 0.13 -0.34 13.17
N ALA A 147 1.19 0.12 12.52
CA ALA A 147 1.80 1.42 12.79
C ALA A 147 0.87 2.60 12.43
N THR A 148 0.06 2.47 11.38
CA THR A 148 -0.83 3.55 10.92
C THR A 148 -1.87 3.99 11.97
N PRO A 149 -2.63 3.10 12.65
CA PRO A 149 -3.54 3.50 13.72
C PRO A 149 -2.81 4.02 14.96
N ILE A 150 -1.57 3.60 15.23
CA ILE A 150 -0.80 4.08 16.39
C ILE A 150 -0.61 5.59 16.32
N TRP A 151 -0.43 6.18 15.13
CA TRP A 151 -0.35 7.63 14.98
C TRP A 151 -1.61 8.34 15.47
N ALA A 152 -2.77 7.84 15.07
CA ALA A 152 -4.07 8.41 15.46
C ALA A 152 -4.35 8.18 16.95
N CYS A 153 -4.07 6.99 17.47
CA CYS A 153 -4.22 6.64 18.88
C CYS A 153 -3.31 7.47 19.77
N SER A 154 -2.02 7.60 19.42
CA SER A 154 -1.05 8.41 20.13
C SER A 154 -1.49 9.87 20.21
N PHE A 155 -2.04 10.41 19.13
CA PHE A 155 -2.60 11.76 19.14
C PHE A 155 -3.88 11.87 19.98
N ALA A 156 -4.71 10.82 19.99
CA ALA A 156 -5.90 10.76 20.82
C ALA A 156 -5.56 10.79 22.33
N LEU A 157 -4.40 10.23 22.72
CA LEU A 157 -3.86 10.23 24.08
C LEU A 157 -3.32 11.58 24.56
N LEU A 158 -3.39 12.65 23.75
CA LEU A 158 -3.00 14.01 24.13
C LEU A 158 -4.24 14.90 24.41
N PRO A 159 -5.00 14.67 25.52
CA PRO A 159 -6.29 15.31 25.74
C PRO A 159 -6.17 16.84 25.93
N GLN A 160 -5.11 17.31 26.59
CA GLN A 160 -4.91 18.74 26.83
C GLN A 160 -4.67 19.50 25.50
N THR A 161 -3.79 18.96 24.65
CA THR A 161 -3.51 19.50 23.31
C THR A 161 -4.77 19.55 22.45
N ARG A 162 -5.57 18.48 22.47
CA ARG A 162 -6.85 18.41 21.75
C ARG A 162 -7.87 19.43 22.24
N ARG A 163 -8.04 19.56 23.57
CA ARG A 163 -8.98 20.53 24.18
C ARG A 163 -8.61 21.96 23.82
N ARG A 164 -7.33 22.34 23.93
CA ARG A 164 -6.84 23.69 23.56
C ARG A 164 -7.11 24.02 22.09
N ALA A 165 -6.87 23.07 21.19
CA ALA A 165 -7.12 23.23 19.76
C ALA A 165 -8.58 23.00 19.34
N LYS A 166 -9.49 22.73 20.28
CA LYS A 166 -10.90 22.39 20.02
C LYS A 166 -11.07 21.24 19.01
N LEU A 167 -10.14 20.28 19.05
CA LEU A 167 -10.12 19.14 18.14
C LEU A 167 -11.11 18.05 18.57
N LYS A 168 -12.15 17.87 17.76
CA LYS A 168 -13.05 16.73 17.84
C LYS A 168 -12.37 15.45 17.35
N ALA A 169 -12.82 14.30 17.87
CA ALA A 169 -12.33 12.97 17.45
C ALA A 169 -12.50 12.75 15.94
N ALA A 170 -13.57 13.29 15.35
CA ALA A 170 -13.84 13.16 13.93
C ALA A 170 -12.77 13.82 13.03
N HIS A 171 -12.06 14.87 13.50
CA HIS A 171 -10.94 15.44 12.74
C HIS A 171 -9.71 14.52 12.73
N ILE A 172 -9.48 13.81 13.84
CA ILE A 172 -8.41 12.83 13.98
C ILE A 172 -8.73 11.62 13.10
N ALA A 173 -9.98 11.14 13.15
CA ALA A 173 -10.46 10.06 12.29
C ALA A 173 -10.32 10.41 10.80
N ARG A 174 -10.69 11.63 10.38
CA ARG A 174 -10.45 12.08 9.00
C ARG A 174 -8.96 12.06 8.64
N ALA A 175 -8.09 12.59 9.51
CA ALA A 175 -6.65 12.57 9.27
C ALA A 175 -6.09 11.15 9.14
N PHE A 176 -6.58 10.23 9.95
CA PHE A 176 -6.25 8.81 9.91
C PHE A 176 -6.73 8.13 8.62
N ILE A 177 -8.00 8.27 8.27
CA ILE A 177 -8.57 7.64 7.06
C ILE A 177 -7.81 8.08 5.80
N TYR A 178 -7.52 9.37 5.67
CA TYR A 178 -6.72 9.86 4.55
C TYR A 178 -5.23 9.52 4.65
N SER A 179 -4.71 9.28 5.86
CA SER A 179 -3.37 8.72 6.00
C SER A 179 -3.28 7.35 5.33
N CYS A 180 -4.36 6.57 5.26
CA CYS A 180 -4.34 5.25 4.64
C CYS A 180 -4.17 5.26 3.10
N ILE A 181 -4.01 6.41 2.43
CA ILE A 181 -3.74 6.42 0.98
C ILE A 181 -2.44 5.72 0.61
N TRP A 182 -1.48 5.64 1.53
CA TRP A 182 -0.24 4.90 1.27
C TRP A 182 -0.52 3.42 0.93
N LEU A 183 -1.67 2.88 1.31
CA LEU A 183 -2.10 1.54 0.91
C LEU A 183 -2.22 1.38 -0.60
N SER A 184 -2.50 2.46 -1.34
CA SER A 184 -2.41 2.42 -2.81
C SER A 184 -0.96 2.51 -3.30
N MET A 185 -0.03 3.09 -2.52
CA MET A 185 1.40 3.10 -2.85
C MET A 185 2.02 1.71 -2.71
N LEU A 186 1.42 0.81 -1.93
CA LEU A 186 1.79 -0.61 -1.93
C LEU A 186 1.67 -1.25 -3.32
N LEU A 187 0.86 -0.69 -4.23
CA LEU A 187 0.78 -1.16 -5.62
C LEU A 187 1.96 -0.75 -6.47
N LEU A 188 2.69 0.32 -6.13
CA LEU A 188 3.72 0.87 -7.00
C LEU A 188 4.85 -0.14 -7.26
N PRO A 189 5.43 -0.82 -6.24
CA PRO A 189 6.45 -1.83 -6.49
C PRO A 189 5.96 -2.93 -7.42
N TRP A 190 4.71 -3.36 -7.27
CA TRP A 190 4.11 -4.36 -8.17
C TRP A 190 3.97 -3.80 -9.58
N ILE A 191 3.41 -2.60 -9.76
CA ILE A 191 3.29 -1.96 -11.07
C ILE A 191 4.67 -1.89 -11.75
N PHE A 192 5.71 -1.45 -11.03
CA PHE A 192 7.06 -1.39 -11.56
C PHE A 192 7.61 -2.77 -11.89
N GLN A 193 7.49 -3.75 -10.97
CA GLN A 193 7.94 -5.12 -11.20
C GLN A 193 7.28 -5.73 -12.45
N TYR A 194 5.98 -5.56 -12.61
CA TYR A 194 5.26 -6.04 -13.80
C TYR A 194 5.65 -5.26 -15.06
N LEU A 195 5.85 -3.94 -14.96
CA LEU A 195 6.33 -3.14 -16.09
C LEU A 195 7.73 -3.59 -16.52
N PHE A 196 8.64 -3.83 -15.58
CA PHE A 196 9.99 -4.37 -15.84
C PHE A 196 9.89 -5.75 -16.47
N ARG A 197 9.13 -6.68 -15.90
CA ARG A 197 8.90 -8.01 -16.50
C ARG A 197 8.33 -7.94 -17.91
N PHE A 198 7.42 -6.99 -18.18
CA PHE A 198 6.84 -6.82 -19.50
C PHE A 198 7.86 -6.26 -20.50
N VAL A 199 8.66 -5.27 -20.08
CA VAL A 199 9.76 -4.71 -20.88
C VAL A 199 10.82 -5.78 -21.14
N ASP A 200 11.23 -6.53 -20.12
CA ASP A 200 12.19 -7.62 -20.21
C ASP A 200 11.65 -8.71 -21.13
N ALA A 201 10.41 -9.18 -20.96
CA ALA A 201 9.81 -10.15 -21.87
C ALA A 201 9.77 -9.65 -23.32
N GLY A 202 9.47 -8.36 -23.54
CA GLY A 202 9.47 -7.75 -24.87
C GLY A 202 10.87 -7.62 -25.49
N LEU A 203 11.89 -7.33 -24.69
CA LEU A 203 13.29 -7.26 -25.11
C LEU A 203 13.89 -8.66 -25.34
N VAL A 204 13.56 -9.61 -24.47
CA VAL A 204 14.03 -11.01 -24.46
C VAL A 204 13.42 -11.80 -25.62
N ALA A 205 12.14 -11.56 -25.96
CA ALA A 205 11.49 -12.12 -27.14
C ALA A 205 12.23 -11.78 -28.46
N GLY A 206 13.18 -10.83 -28.42
CA GLY A 206 14.06 -10.51 -29.53
C GLY A 206 15.38 -11.30 -29.60
N GLN A 207 16.03 -11.68 -28.48
CA GLN A 207 17.46 -12.06 -28.52
C GLN A 207 18.02 -13.01 -27.45
N ILE A 208 17.29 -13.44 -26.41
CA ILE A 208 17.89 -14.20 -25.29
C ILE A 208 17.47 -15.67 -25.28
N SER A 209 18.42 -16.56 -24.96
CA SER A 209 18.16 -17.99 -24.82
C SER A 209 17.31 -18.27 -23.57
N LEU A 210 16.38 -19.22 -23.68
CA LEU A 210 15.39 -19.51 -22.63
C LEU A 210 15.96 -19.75 -21.21
N PRO A 211 17.14 -20.36 -21.02
CA PRO A 211 17.72 -20.58 -19.69
C PRO A 211 18.14 -19.27 -18.99
N GLU A 212 18.64 -18.28 -19.74
CA GLU A 212 19.02 -16.98 -19.18
C GLU A 212 17.78 -16.20 -18.73
N PHE A 213 16.65 -16.34 -19.44
CA PHE A 213 15.38 -15.75 -19.04
C PHE A 213 14.81 -16.38 -17.76
N LEU A 214 14.87 -17.71 -17.64
CA LEU A 214 14.45 -18.41 -16.44
C LEU A 214 15.36 -18.07 -15.26
N TYR A 215 16.67 -17.96 -15.46
CA TYR A 215 17.61 -17.53 -14.41
C TYR A 215 17.36 -16.09 -13.92
N VAL A 216 16.91 -15.18 -14.80
CA VAL A 216 16.49 -13.81 -14.45
C VAL A 216 15.16 -13.77 -13.70
N LEU A 217 14.23 -14.68 -14.03
CA LEU A 217 12.95 -14.82 -13.31
C LEU A 217 13.08 -15.56 -11.97
N ASP A 218 14.07 -16.45 -11.86
CA ASP A 218 14.39 -17.28 -10.69
C ASP A 218 15.41 -16.60 -9.76
N PHE A 219 15.79 -15.35 -10.04
CA PHE A 219 16.59 -14.50 -9.14
C PHE A 219 15.76 -14.08 -7.91
N ASP A 220 15.62 -15.04 -7.01
CA ASP A 220 16.01 -15.05 -5.60
C ASP A 220 15.39 -14.01 -4.63
N PRO A 221 15.10 -14.41 -3.38
CA PRO A 221 14.19 -13.71 -2.47
C PRO A 221 14.86 -12.49 -1.81
N HIS A 222 15.01 -11.38 -2.53
CA HIS A 222 15.46 -10.12 -1.96
C HIS A 222 14.34 -9.34 -1.23
N TRP A 223 13.20 -9.98 -0.93
CA TRP A 223 12.01 -9.35 -0.35
C TRP A 223 12.25 -8.61 0.97
N ILE A 224 13.29 -8.98 1.75
CA ILE A 224 13.71 -8.24 2.93
C ILE A 224 14.42 -6.92 2.54
N GLN A 225 15.23 -6.93 1.48
CA GLN A 225 15.93 -5.75 0.96
C GLN A 225 15.00 -4.82 0.18
N ASP A 226 13.97 -5.35 -0.49
CA ASP A 226 12.98 -4.54 -1.23
C ASP A 226 11.90 -3.92 -0.32
N ALA A 227 11.56 -4.59 0.78
CA ALA A 227 10.51 -4.11 1.67
C ALA A 227 10.98 -3.00 2.62
N LEU A 228 12.26 -2.97 3.01
CA LEU A 228 12.79 -1.96 3.92
C LEU A 228 12.71 -0.54 3.34
N PRO A 229 13.14 -0.26 2.09
CA PRO A 229 12.97 1.05 1.46
C PRO A 229 11.51 1.49 1.41
N LEU A 230 10.59 0.57 1.10
CA LEU A 230 9.15 0.85 1.07
C LEU A 230 8.61 1.18 2.46
N ALA A 231 9.00 0.42 3.48
CA ALA A 231 8.61 0.67 4.87
C ALA A 231 9.13 2.04 5.35
N ILE A 232 10.39 2.38 5.04
CA ILE A 232 10.98 3.70 5.31
C ILE A 232 10.19 4.79 4.58
N ALA A 233 9.89 4.60 3.30
CA ALA A 233 9.12 5.55 2.51
C ALA A 233 7.72 5.79 3.10
N ILE A 234 7.01 4.74 3.51
CA ILE A 234 5.71 4.85 4.17
C ILE A 234 5.83 5.55 5.52
N TRP A 235 6.85 5.24 6.31
CA TRP A 235 7.11 5.88 7.60
C TRP A 235 7.38 7.38 7.45
N LEU A 236 8.25 7.75 6.51
CA LEU A 236 8.55 9.15 6.19
C LEU A 236 7.30 9.86 5.68
N TRP A 237 6.53 9.21 4.82
CA TRP A 237 5.27 9.76 4.30
C TRP A 237 4.25 9.98 5.41
N LEU A 238 4.03 9.01 6.31
CA LEU A 238 3.14 9.14 7.47
C LEU A 238 3.59 10.26 8.38
N SER A 239 4.89 10.33 8.65
CA SER A 239 5.49 11.39 9.46
C SER A 239 5.25 12.78 8.86
N LEU A 240 5.48 12.94 7.55
CA LEU A 240 5.18 14.18 6.83
C LEU A 240 3.67 14.49 6.85
N TRP A 241 2.82 13.49 6.60
CA TRP A 241 1.37 13.64 6.62
C TRP A 241 0.88 14.20 7.95
N TRP A 242 1.32 13.61 9.06
CA TRP A 242 0.94 14.03 10.40
C TRP A 242 1.57 15.37 10.79
N LEU A 243 2.80 15.68 10.36
CA LEU A 243 3.40 17.01 10.55
C LEU A 243 2.54 18.10 9.93
N PHE A 244 2.09 17.91 8.68
CA PHE A 244 1.23 18.89 8.00
C PHE A 244 -0.19 18.92 8.57
N ALA A 245 -0.73 17.77 8.99
CA ALA A 245 -2.00 17.70 9.69
C ALA A 245 -1.96 18.55 10.97
N ILE A 246 -0.93 18.37 11.79
CA ILE A 246 -0.73 19.09 13.04
C ILE A 246 -0.48 20.59 12.80
N ARG A 247 0.42 20.93 11.88
CA ARG A 247 0.86 22.32 11.65
C ARG A 247 -0.19 23.16 10.92
N ARG A 248 -0.78 22.65 9.84
CA ARG A 248 -1.69 23.42 8.97
C ARG A 248 -3.16 23.09 9.17
N GLY A 249 -3.47 21.80 9.33
CA GLY A 249 -4.83 21.35 9.57
C GLY A 249 -5.32 21.75 10.96
N PHE A 250 -4.67 21.22 11.98
CA PHE A 250 -5.04 21.37 13.39
C PHE A 250 -4.54 22.68 14.00
N ARG A 251 -3.49 23.28 13.43
CA ARG A 251 -2.91 24.56 13.85
C ARG A 251 -2.56 24.57 15.35
N LEU A 252 -1.88 23.52 15.81
CA LEU A 252 -1.43 23.44 17.20
C LEU A 252 -0.41 24.54 17.51
N GLN A 253 -0.34 24.98 18.77
CA GLN A 253 0.62 26.00 19.23
C GLN A 253 2.07 25.53 19.10
N HIS A 254 2.35 24.26 19.43
CA HIS A 254 3.69 23.65 19.39
C HIS A 254 3.70 22.45 18.43
N PRO A 255 3.56 22.68 17.11
CA PRO A 255 3.34 21.60 16.16
C PRO A 255 4.53 20.64 16.07
N THR A 256 5.76 21.17 16.09
CA THR A 256 6.99 20.39 16.00
C THR A 256 7.20 19.50 17.23
N ALA A 257 6.96 20.02 18.43
CA ALA A 257 7.10 19.25 19.67
C ALA A 257 6.09 18.10 19.74
N VAL A 258 4.82 18.37 19.38
CA VAL A 258 3.79 17.32 19.33
C VAL A 258 4.13 16.28 18.27
N TRP A 259 4.58 16.70 17.09
CA TRP A 259 4.99 15.77 16.03
C TRP A 259 6.17 14.89 16.47
N PHE A 260 7.19 15.47 17.12
CA PHE A 260 8.35 14.72 17.62
C PHE A 260 7.95 13.70 18.70
N ALA A 261 7.05 14.09 19.62
CA ALA A 261 6.51 13.18 20.62
C ALA A 261 5.75 12.01 19.98
N LEU A 262 4.94 12.27 18.96
CA LEU A 262 4.30 11.19 18.18
C LEU A 262 5.35 10.30 17.53
N TRP A 263 6.40 10.87 16.94
CA TRP A 263 7.45 10.09 16.27
C TRP A 263 8.15 9.12 17.23
N ILE A 264 8.47 9.57 18.45
CA ILE A 264 9.04 8.72 19.51
C ILE A 264 8.06 7.61 19.90
N ILE A 265 6.81 7.95 20.23
CA ILE A 265 5.81 6.95 20.68
C ILE A 265 5.58 5.90 19.58
N ASN A 266 5.43 6.33 18.33
CA ASN A 266 5.24 5.42 17.21
C ASN A 266 6.48 4.57 16.97
N GLY A 267 7.69 5.15 17.03
CA GLY A 267 8.94 4.42 16.87
C GLY A 267 9.11 3.32 17.92
N LEU A 268 8.85 3.63 19.18
CA LEU A 268 8.86 2.65 20.28
C LEU A 268 7.81 1.56 20.06
N ALA A 269 6.59 1.92 19.68
CA ALA A 269 5.53 0.94 19.44
C ALA A 269 5.85 0.02 18.25
N ALA A 270 6.40 0.57 17.16
CA ALA A 270 6.85 -0.20 16.01
C ALA A 270 7.99 -1.17 16.38
N MET A 271 8.95 -0.71 17.20
CA MET A 271 10.02 -1.57 17.75
C MET A 271 9.45 -2.73 18.56
N VAL A 272 8.48 -2.47 19.46
CA VAL A 272 7.82 -3.52 20.25
C VAL A 272 7.10 -4.52 19.34
N ILE A 273 6.33 -4.05 18.35
CA ILE A 273 5.63 -4.93 17.39
C ILE A 273 6.63 -5.79 16.62
N TRP A 274 7.74 -5.20 16.16
CA TRP A 274 8.78 -5.92 15.44
C TRP A 274 9.43 -7.01 16.29
N VAL A 275 9.79 -6.70 17.53
CA VAL A 275 10.35 -7.69 18.48
C VAL A 275 9.36 -8.83 18.72
N LEU A 276 8.07 -8.52 18.93
CA LEU A 276 7.05 -9.54 19.13
C LEU A 276 6.88 -10.44 17.90
N ALA A 277 6.84 -9.85 16.70
CA ALA A 277 6.76 -10.60 15.44
C ALA A 277 7.97 -11.54 15.28
N TYR A 278 9.17 -11.04 15.56
CA TYR A 278 10.41 -11.83 15.51
C TYR A 278 10.41 -13.01 16.49
N LEU A 279 9.96 -12.78 17.74
CA LEU A 279 9.85 -13.84 18.75
C LEU A 279 8.82 -14.92 18.35
N ILE A 280 7.70 -14.52 17.73
CA ILE A 280 6.69 -15.45 17.21
C ILE A 280 7.28 -16.32 16.09
N GLN A 281 8.05 -15.73 15.18
CA GLN A 281 8.73 -16.48 14.11
C GLN A 281 9.75 -17.49 14.66
N ILE A 282 10.58 -17.09 15.63
CA ILE A 282 11.52 -18.02 16.28
C ILE A 282 10.77 -19.18 16.92
N ARG A 283 9.68 -18.90 17.65
CA ARG A 283 8.88 -19.94 18.29
C ARG A 283 8.29 -20.92 17.28
N ALA A 284 7.81 -20.41 16.14
CA ALA A 284 7.25 -21.24 15.07
C ALA A 284 8.32 -22.11 14.39
N ALA A 285 9.58 -21.66 14.32
CA ALA A 285 10.68 -22.42 13.73
C ALA A 285 11.21 -23.55 14.65
N ILE A 286 10.97 -23.46 15.96
CA ILE A 286 11.41 -24.46 16.95
C ILE A 286 10.35 -25.56 17.17
N ALA A 287 9.08 -25.29 16.86
CA ALA A 287 7.95 -26.20 17.08
C ALA A 287 7.76 -27.18 15.92
#